data_AF-A0A1V3U3H4-F1
#
_entry.id   AF-A0A1V3U3H4-F1
#
_cell.length_a   1.000
_cell.length_b   1.000
_cell.length_c   1.000
_cell.angle_alpha   90.00
_cell.angle_beta   90.00
_cell.angle_gamma   90.00
#
_symmetry.space_group_name_H-M   'P 1'
#
loop_
_entity.id
_entity.type
_entity.pdbx_description
1 polymer ?
#
loop_
_entity_poly.entity_id
_entity_poly.type
_entity_poly.pdbx_seq_one_letter_code
_entity_poly.pdbx_strand_id
1 'polypeptide(L)'
;MNYFLTYCFYVAILSILMGISTWKLFKKMGYNPVFAFIPFYNYIIVLKETEHPKWWAALSYLPIVGPIMMSVFHLFLMKKFGKTSFVQKVLTVALPFIYMAVVNYSKDTEIYKEFLLNSELDGEEKKKDGFWGSVVYAVVFATVIHTFITQPFGVPTGSMERTILVGDFLFVNKLNYGYRFPMRPVAIPFLQGTIGGSANPKKATKSYVDDVKLPYFRLPGWEKIERNDIVVFNYPGDSAHVAIDRKDPYVKRVVGIPGDVIEMRDGRLFVNNQPEKRMGDAEVQHSYLVYTTTGLDINRLWKVYGYLPLQEQEMPTGGYVYQFQGLTDKTAAEIKQLPEVTKMEEVISPKGEASINYFNEQKTKIDTAQSIFPINKPWNPDQYGPLKIPRKGDIVSINKDNLPEYQWIIHKYEGHKLENKNGKIFIDDKETNQYKIEQDYFFMMGDNRDASLDARFFGFVPEQYIVGKPMFTWLSVQGVFDEGPKKIRWDRMFKASNTGDTNKTSYWWIAVLILVLFFGWDYFAKMFKKKKEDE
;
A
#
# COMPACT_ATOMS: atom_id res chain seq x y z
N MET A 1 12.99 19.43 4.71
CA MET A 1 13.79 18.96 5.88
C MET A 1 14.17 17.50 5.66
N ASN A 2 15.36 17.08 6.08
CA ASN A 2 15.86 15.70 5.88
C ASN A 2 15.13 14.71 6.82
N TYR A 3 14.73 13.54 6.31
CA TYR A 3 14.01 12.50 7.06
C TYR A 3 14.70 12.14 8.38
N PHE A 4 15.99 11.82 8.32
CA PHE A 4 16.75 11.36 9.48
C PHE A 4 16.90 12.45 10.52
N LEU A 5 17.09 13.70 10.10
CA LEU A 5 17.18 14.82 11.04
C LEU A 5 15.87 15.01 11.80
N THR A 6 14.73 15.01 11.10
CA THR A 6 13.40 15.09 11.72
C THR A 6 13.17 13.91 12.67
N TYR A 7 13.56 12.70 12.25
CA TYR A 7 13.37 11.50 13.07
C TYR A 7 14.27 11.50 14.31
N CYS A 8 15.54 11.88 14.18
CA CYS A 8 16.47 12.05 15.30
C CYS A 8 15.94 13.05 16.34
N PHE A 9 15.30 14.14 15.89
CA PHE A 9 14.63 15.09 16.78
C PHE A 9 13.51 14.43 17.59
N TYR A 10 12.65 13.61 16.97
CA TYR A 10 11.64 12.86 17.70
C TYR A 10 12.25 11.85 18.69
N VAL A 11 13.30 11.14 18.28
CA VAL A 11 14.03 10.22 19.18
C VAL A 11 14.59 10.97 20.39
N ALA A 12 15.15 12.17 20.20
CA ALA A 12 15.65 13.00 21.28
C ALA A 12 14.53 13.40 22.26
N ILE A 13 13.38 13.84 21.76
CA ILE A 13 12.20 14.15 22.61
C ILE A 13 11.79 12.91 23.43
N LEU A 14 11.64 11.75 22.78
CA LEU A 14 11.26 10.51 23.45
C LEU A 14 12.30 10.09 24.50
N SER A 15 13.58 10.32 24.25
CA SER A 15 14.68 10.00 25.18
C SER A 15 14.68 10.91 26.40
N ILE A 16 14.39 12.21 26.22
CA ILE A 16 14.21 13.16 27.32
C ILE A 16 13.01 12.76 28.18
N LEU A 17 11.87 12.44 27.56
CA LEU A 17 10.66 11.99 28.27
C LEU A 17 10.93 10.69 29.05
N MET A 18 11.60 9.72 28.42
CA MET A 18 12.02 8.48 29.06
C MET A 18 12.91 8.77 30.28
N GLY A 19 13.94 9.61 30.12
CA GLY A 19 14.84 9.98 31.21
C GLY A 19 14.12 10.64 32.39
N ILE A 20 13.31 11.69 32.14
CA ILE A 20 12.57 12.40 33.20
C ILE A 20 11.62 11.45 33.94
N SER A 21 11.00 10.52 33.22
CA SER A 21 10.05 9.56 33.77
C SER A 21 10.69 8.37 34.49
N THR A 22 12.02 8.12 34.37
CA THR A 22 12.64 6.87 34.89
C THR A 22 14.01 7.02 35.56
N TRP A 23 14.63 8.20 35.58
CA TRP A 23 16.01 8.36 36.09
C TRP A 23 16.23 7.89 37.55
N LYS A 24 15.22 8.01 38.43
CA LYS A 24 15.32 7.51 39.81
C LYS A 24 15.20 5.99 39.86
N LEU A 25 14.42 5.40 38.96
CA LEU A 25 14.35 3.95 38.79
C LEU A 25 15.71 3.39 38.37
N PHE A 26 16.38 4.03 37.41
CA PHE A 26 17.75 3.66 37.02
C PHE A 26 18.73 3.77 38.19
N LYS A 27 18.63 4.85 38.98
CA LYS A 27 19.41 5.00 40.21
C LYS A 27 19.18 3.85 41.19
N LYS A 28 17.92 3.43 41.38
CA LYS A 28 17.55 2.32 42.26
C LYS A 28 18.09 0.97 41.77
N MET A 29 18.15 0.76 40.46
CA MET A 29 18.79 -0.41 39.85
C MET A 29 20.33 -0.38 39.92
N GLY A 30 20.94 0.66 40.51
CA GLY A 30 22.39 0.78 40.66
C GLY A 30 23.11 1.43 39.47
N TYR A 31 22.40 2.07 38.55
CA TYR A 31 22.98 2.73 37.37
C TYR A 31 23.08 4.25 37.55
N ASN A 32 23.98 4.88 36.79
CA ASN A 32 24.04 6.35 36.72
C ASN A 32 22.70 6.88 36.13
N PRO A 33 22.01 7.82 36.81
CA PRO A 33 20.75 8.40 36.34
C PRO A 33 20.77 8.94 34.91
N VAL A 34 21.92 9.46 34.46
CA VAL A 34 22.08 10.02 33.11
C VAL A 34 21.81 8.96 32.04
N PHE A 35 22.06 7.68 32.33
CA PHE A 35 21.84 6.60 31.37
C PHE A 35 20.38 6.43 30.98
N ALA A 36 19.42 6.90 31.79
CA ALA A 36 18.00 6.88 31.43
C ALA A 36 17.68 7.80 30.21
N PHE A 37 18.51 8.82 29.97
CA PHE A 37 18.35 9.79 28.88
C PHE A 37 19.06 9.39 27.59
N ILE A 38 19.92 8.38 27.61
CA ILE A 38 20.70 7.97 26.44
C ILE A 38 19.86 6.99 25.61
N PRO A 39 19.43 7.35 24.38
CA PRO A 39 18.65 6.46 23.52
C PRO A 39 19.40 5.15 23.26
N PHE A 40 18.64 4.06 23.12
CA PHE A 40 19.11 2.68 22.96
C PHE A 40 19.79 2.12 24.21
N TYR A 41 20.74 2.85 24.80
CA TYR A 41 21.46 2.41 25.99
C TYR A 41 20.56 2.26 27.21
N ASN A 42 19.59 3.17 27.37
CA ASN A 42 18.54 3.04 28.37
C ASN A 42 17.81 1.70 28.26
N TYR A 43 17.41 1.29 27.05
CA TYR A 43 16.72 0.04 26.80
C TYR A 43 17.63 -1.18 26.86
N ILE A 44 18.92 -1.06 26.52
CA ILE A 44 19.91 -2.13 26.77
C ILE A 44 19.99 -2.44 28.27
N ILE A 45 19.98 -1.41 29.14
CA ILE A 45 19.95 -1.60 30.60
C ILE A 45 18.63 -2.25 31.02
N VAL A 46 17.47 -1.75 30.56
CA VAL A 46 16.18 -2.36 30.89
C VAL A 46 16.16 -3.84 30.51
N LEU A 47 16.58 -4.18 29.29
CA LEU A 47 16.62 -5.56 28.80
C LEU A 47 17.59 -6.43 29.60
N LYS A 48 18.77 -5.90 29.95
CA LYS A 48 19.73 -6.61 30.83
C LYS A 48 19.11 -6.91 32.19
N GLU A 49 18.46 -5.92 32.78
CA GLU A 49 17.86 -5.99 34.11
C GLU A 49 16.61 -6.86 34.18
N THR A 50 16.02 -7.19 33.02
CA THR A 50 14.81 -8.01 32.88
C THR A 50 15.07 -9.32 32.15
N GLU A 51 16.35 -9.68 31.96
CA GLU A 51 16.80 -10.95 31.37
C GLU A 51 16.33 -11.20 29.92
N HIS A 52 16.28 -10.14 29.11
CA HIS A 52 15.89 -10.20 27.70
C HIS A 52 17.05 -9.92 26.72
N PRO A 53 16.96 -10.36 25.44
CA PRO A 53 18.02 -10.13 24.46
C PRO A 53 18.29 -8.64 24.22
N LYS A 54 19.52 -8.20 24.51
CA LYS A 54 19.93 -6.78 24.41
C LYS A 54 19.79 -6.20 23.01
N TRP A 55 19.90 -7.03 21.96
CA TRP A 55 19.78 -6.58 20.57
C TRP A 55 18.39 -6.03 20.25
N TRP A 56 17.35 -6.38 21.03
CA TRP A 56 16.00 -5.82 20.87
C TRP A 56 15.97 -4.30 21.03
N ALA A 57 16.94 -3.70 21.74
CA ALA A 57 17.06 -2.25 21.84
C ALA A 57 17.13 -1.58 20.47
N ALA A 58 17.74 -2.21 19.45
CA ALA A 58 17.78 -1.68 18.09
C ALA A 58 16.39 -1.46 17.47
N LEU A 59 15.36 -2.16 17.96
CA LEU A 59 13.99 -2.05 17.47
C LEU A 59 13.20 -0.87 18.07
N SER A 60 13.62 -0.33 19.23
CA SER A 60 12.90 0.71 20.00
C SER A 60 12.57 1.99 19.23
N TYR A 61 13.41 2.35 18.26
CA TYR A 61 13.24 3.55 17.44
C TYR A 61 13.17 3.20 15.96
N LEU A 62 12.64 2.04 15.61
CA LEU A 62 12.21 1.79 14.23
C LEU A 62 10.83 2.42 14.02
N PRO A 63 10.55 3.10 12.90
CA PRO A 63 9.19 3.60 12.63
C PRO A 63 8.14 2.46 12.70
N ILE A 64 6.98 2.74 13.30
CA ILE A 64 5.87 1.79 13.57
C ILE A 64 6.21 0.69 14.59
N VAL A 65 7.35 0.00 14.44
CA VAL A 65 7.79 -1.08 15.33
C VAL A 65 8.28 -0.56 16.68
N GLY A 66 8.97 0.57 16.67
CA GLY A 66 9.58 1.21 17.83
C GLY A 66 8.61 1.56 18.92
N PRO A 67 7.50 2.28 18.64
CA PRO A 67 6.47 2.55 19.64
C PRO A 67 5.98 1.28 20.36
N ILE A 68 5.82 0.17 19.63
CA ILE A 68 5.40 -1.13 20.20
C ILE A 68 6.50 -1.68 21.11
N MET A 69 7.74 -1.72 20.62
CA MET A 69 8.87 -2.23 21.38
C MET A 69 9.16 -1.41 22.63
N MET A 70 9.04 -0.08 22.55
CA MET A 70 9.13 0.81 23.70
C MET A 70 8.05 0.47 24.73
N SER A 71 6.80 0.27 24.33
CA SER A 71 5.74 -0.17 25.23
C SER A 71 6.06 -1.51 25.90
N VAL A 72 6.60 -2.48 25.15
CA VAL A 72 7.08 -3.76 25.69
C VAL A 72 8.18 -3.54 26.73
N PHE A 73 9.17 -2.69 26.44
CA PHE A 73 10.27 -2.40 27.37
C PHE A 73 9.80 -1.65 28.62
N HIS A 74 8.84 -0.73 28.48
CA HIS A 74 8.22 -0.07 29.63
C HIS A 74 7.47 -1.06 30.51
N LEU A 75 6.74 -2.02 29.92
CA LEU A 75 6.10 -3.09 30.68
C LEU A 75 7.11 -3.97 31.43
N PHE A 76 8.24 -4.30 30.80
CA PHE A 76 9.33 -5.03 31.46
C PHE A 76 9.90 -4.25 32.65
N LEU A 77 10.18 -2.96 32.46
CA LEU A 77 10.66 -2.09 33.53
C LEU A 77 9.64 -1.99 34.67
N MET A 78 8.37 -1.77 34.37
CA MET A 78 7.29 -1.67 35.37
C MET A 78 7.10 -2.99 36.14
N LYS A 79 7.20 -4.14 35.46
CA LYS A 79 7.19 -5.47 36.10
C LYS A 79 8.33 -5.60 37.13
N LYS A 80 9.54 -5.13 36.81
CA LYS A 80 10.70 -5.13 37.74
C LYS A 80 10.46 -4.32 39.03
N PHE A 81 9.63 -3.28 38.96
CA PHE A 81 9.20 -2.49 40.12
C PHE A 81 7.85 -2.92 40.70
N GLY A 82 7.45 -4.18 40.45
CA GLY A 82 6.25 -4.80 41.04
C GLY A 82 4.93 -4.24 40.50
N LYS A 83 4.94 -3.57 39.35
CA LYS A 83 3.74 -2.98 38.73
C LYS A 83 3.15 -3.92 37.68
N THR A 84 2.47 -4.96 38.14
CA THR A 84 2.00 -6.08 37.32
C THR A 84 0.49 -6.11 37.06
N SER A 85 -0.30 -5.28 37.76
CA SER A 85 -1.75 -5.33 37.65
C SER A 85 -2.25 -4.92 36.25
N PHE A 86 -3.42 -5.41 35.85
CA PHE A 86 -4.00 -5.11 34.54
C PHE A 86 -4.11 -3.60 34.28
N VAL A 87 -4.62 -2.84 35.25
CA VAL A 87 -4.76 -1.38 35.15
C VAL A 87 -3.39 -0.71 34.98
N GLN A 88 -2.38 -1.17 35.71
CA GLN A 88 -1.02 -0.62 35.60
C GLN A 88 -0.40 -0.92 34.23
N LYS A 89 -0.60 -2.12 33.68
CA LYS A 89 -0.18 -2.47 32.32
C LYS A 89 -0.86 -1.57 31.28
N VAL A 90 -2.16 -1.36 31.39
CA VAL A 90 -2.91 -0.45 30.51
C VAL A 90 -2.38 0.98 30.61
N LEU A 91 -2.18 1.51 31.81
CA LEU A 91 -1.61 2.84 32.03
C LEU A 91 -0.18 2.96 31.47
N THR A 92 0.63 1.92 31.60
CA THR A 92 1.99 1.86 31.04
C THR A 92 1.99 1.94 29.52
N VAL A 93 0.99 1.37 28.84
CA VAL A 93 0.90 1.38 27.38
C VAL A 93 0.23 2.66 26.88
N ALA A 94 -0.89 3.07 27.49
CA ALA A 94 -1.68 4.20 27.04
C ALA A 94 -1.07 5.55 27.42
N LEU A 95 -0.44 5.64 28.58
CA LEU A 95 0.15 6.87 29.14
C LEU A 95 1.57 6.60 29.68
N PRO A 96 2.49 6.08 28.86
CA PRO A 96 3.78 5.53 29.32
C PRO A 96 4.57 6.50 30.18
N PHE A 97 4.82 7.71 29.67
CA PHE A 97 5.68 8.68 30.35
C PHE A 97 5.01 9.26 31.62
N ILE A 98 3.69 9.34 31.65
CA ILE A 98 2.94 9.82 32.82
C ILE A 98 2.97 8.75 33.91
N TYR A 99 2.57 7.52 33.59
CA TYR A 99 2.51 6.45 34.57
C TYR A 99 3.90 6.08 35.11
N MET A 100 4.91 5.97 34.24
CA MET A 100 6.28 5.74 34.67
C MET A 100 6.80 6.88 35.57
N ALA A 101 6.47 8.14 35.28
CA ALA A 101 6.81 9.25 36.15
C ALA A 101 6.14 9.12 37.53
N VAL A 102 4.85 8.78 37.60
CA VAL A 102 4.15 8.52 38.87
C VAL A 102 4.90 7.46 39.69
N VAL A 103 5.30 6.35 39.06
CA VAL A 103 6.08 5.31 39.72
C VAL A 103 7.45 5.85 40.16
N ASN A 104 8.19 6.50 39.29
CA ASN A 104 9.53 7.06 39.53
C ASN A 104 9.60 8.06 40.68
N TYR A 105 8.52 8.82 40.93
CA TYR A 105 8.43 9.79 42.03
C TYR A 105 7.65 9.28 43.25
N SER A 106 7.10 8.05 43.22
CA SER A 106 6.41 7.46 44.37
C SER A 106 7.36 7.03 45.48
N LYS A 107 6.86 7.07 46.73
CA LYS A 107 7.64 6.72 47.93
C LYS A 107 7.97 5.22 48.02
N ASP A 108 7.10 4.36 47.49
CA ASP A 108 7.17 2.88 47.62
C ASP A 108 7.67 2.16 46.36
N THR A 109 8.71 2.71 45.72
CA THR A 109 9.39 2.01 44.61
C THR A 109 10.49 1.11 45.14
N GLU A 110 10.13 0.02 45.79
CA GLU A 110 11.10 -1.05 46.06
C GLU A 110 11.26 -1.94 44.82
N ILE A 111 12.49 -2.43 44.60
CA ILE A 111 12.73 -3.43 43.56
C ILE A 111 12.00 -4.69 43.99
N TYR A 112 11.12 -5.22 43.13
CA TYR A 112 10.34 -6.40 43.45
C TYR A 112 11.27 -7.62 43.54
N LYS A 113 11.63 -8.03 44.77
CA LYS A 113 12.60 -9.08 45.05
C LYS A 113 12.19 -10.46 44.53
N GLU A 114 10.91 -10.70 44.29
CA GLU A 114 10.43 -11.99 43.78
C GLU A 114 10.81 -12.25 42.32
N PHE A 115 11.21 -11.21 41.56
CA PHE A 115 11.84 -11.39 40.25
C PHE A 115 13.15 -12.20 40.34
N LEU A 116 13.82 -12.19 41.50
CA LEU A 116 15.06 -12.96 41.76
C LEU A 116 14.80 -14.36 42.33
N LEU A 117 13.59 -14.65 42.81
CA LEU A 117 13.25 -15.90 43.54
C LEU A 117 12.34 -16.84 42.75
N ASN A 118 11.63 -16.36 41.72
CA ASN A 118 10.73 -17.19 40.90
C ASN A 118 11.44 -18.04 39.84
N SER A 119 12.72 -18.39 40.01
CA SER A 119 13.36 -19.40 39.14
C SER A 119 12.74 -20.80 39.33
N GLU A 120 12.07 -21.09 40.45
CA GLU A 120 11.63 -22.47 40.76
C GLU A 120 10.15 -22.69 41.14
N LEU A 121 9.36 -21.64 41.45
CA LEU A 121 7.98 -21.81 41.90
C LEU A 121 7.00 -20.91 41.12
N ASP A 122 6.66 -21.30 39.90
CA ASP A 122 5.33 -21.11 39.30
C ASP A 122 5.34 -21.55 37.82
N GLY A 123 5.13 -22.85 37.62
CA GLY A 123 5.13 -23.46 36.29
C GLY A 123 3.99 -22.99 35.38
N GLU A 124 2.86 -22.56 35.93
CA GLU A 124 1.71 -22.07 35.14
C GLU A 124 1.85 -20.59 34.74
N GLU A 125 2.31 -19.71 35.64
CA GLU A 125 2.56 -18.31 35.29
C GLU A 125 3.72 -18.17 34.31
N LYS A 126 4.81 -18.94 34.46
CA LYS A 126 5.89 -18.99 33.46
C LYS A 126 5.42 -19.46 32.08
N LYS A 127 4.51 -20.45 32.03
CA LYS A 127 3.94 -20.93 30.76
C LYS A 127 3.02 -19.88 30.12
N LYS A 128 2.18 -19.19 30.90
CA LYS A 128 1.33 -18.10 30.40
C LYS A 128 2.14 -16.89 29.94
N ASP A 129 3.14 -16.47 30.72
CA ASP A 129 4.04 -15.38 30.35
C ASP A 129 4.90 -15.74 29.12
N GLY A 130 5.35 -16.99 29.00
CA GLY A 130 6.05 -17.50 27.81
C GLY A 130 5.16 -17.49 26.56
N PHE A 131 3.90 -17.91 26.68
CA PHE A 131 2.93 -17.85 25.58
C PHE A 131 2.68 -16.41 25.13
N TRP A 132 2.34 -15.49 26.02
CA TRP A 132 2.10 -14.08 25.67
C TRP A 132 3.37 -13.41 25.11
N GLY A 133 4.54 -13.74 25.64
CA GLY A 133 5.83 -13.30 25.08
C GLY A 133 6.03 -13.77 23.64
N SER A 134 5.68 -15.03 23.34
CA SER A 134 5.77 -15.57 21.98
C SER A 134 4.79 -14.92 21.01
N VAL A 135 3.57 -14.59 21.46
CA VAL A 135 2.57 -13.87 20.65
C VAL A 135 3.04 -12.45 20.35
N VAL A 136 3.53 -11.72 21.36
CA VAL A 136 4.09 -10.37 21.16
C VAL A 136 5.25 -10.41 20.18
N TYR A 137 6.16 -11.39 20.32
CA TYR A 137 7.27 -11.58 19.39
C TYR A 137 6.77 -11.83 17.95
N ALA A 138 5.79 -12.72 17.77
CA ALA A 138 5.21 -13.02 16.46
C ALA A 138 4.55 -11.78 15.83
N VAL A 139 3.80 -10.99 16.61
CA VAL A 139 3.17 -9.75 16.15
C VAL A 139 4.20 -8.70 15.76
N VAL A 140 5.25 -8.51 16.58
CA VAL A 140 6.35 -7.58 16.28
C VAL A 140 7.08 -8.03 15.01
N PHE A 141 7.45 -9.30 14.92
CA PHE A 141 8.13 -9.85 13.75
C PHE A 141 7.27 -9.68 12.49
N ALA A 142 6.00 -10.06 12.55
CA ALA A 142 5.05 -9.84 11.45
C ALA A 142 4.94 -8.34 11.09
N THR A 143 4.95 -7.45 12.08
CA THR A 143 4.93 -5.99 11.86
C THR A 143 6.20 -5.52 11.16
N VAL A 144 7.38 -6.04 11.52
CA VAL A 144 8.66 -5.75 10.85
C VAL A 144 8.60 -6.20 9.39
N ILE A 145 8.26 -7.47 9.14
CA ILE A 145 8.13 -8.01 7.78
C ILE A 145 7.12 -7.17 6.96
N HIS A 146 5.97 -6.86 7.56
CA HIS A 146 4.90 -6.11 6.92
C HIS A 146 5.29 -4.65 6.61
N THR A 147 6.01 -4.02 7.53
CA THR A 147 6.40 -2.61 7.42
C THR A 147 7.53 -2.44 6.43
N PHE A 148 8.54 -3.32 6.45
CA PHE A 148 9.82 -3.11 5.75
C PHE A 148 10.01 -3.95 4.49
N ILE A 149 9.41 -5.14 4.40
CA ILE A 149 9.74 -6.11 3.35
C ILE A 149 8.58 -6.31 2.39
N THR A 150 7.44 -6.78 2.89
CA THR A 150 6.29 -7.13 2.04
C THR A 150 4.97 -6.66 2.64
N GLN A 151 3.96 -6.38 1.82
CA GLN A 151 2.63 -6.03 2.31
C GLN A 151 1.53 -6.76 1.55
N PRO A 152 0.56 -7.39 2.24
CA PRO A 152 -0.60 -7.97 1.60
C PRO A 152 -1.59 -6.88 1.17
N PHE A 153 -2.17 -7.01 -0.02
CA PHE A 153 -3.26 -6.17 -0.52
C PHE A 153 -4.35 -7.04 -1.13
N GLY A 154 -5.61 -6.75 -0.80
CA GLY A 154 -6.76 -7.34 -1.50
C GLY A 154 -7.13 -6.50 -2.72
N VAL A 155 -7.61 -7.15 -3.79
CA VAL A 155 -8.01 -6.51 -5.05
C VAL A 155 -9.53 -6.46 -5.13
N PRO A 156 -10.15 -5.29 -4.87
CA PRO A 156 -11.62 -5.16 -4.85
C PRO A 156 -12.25 -4.84 -6.20
N THR A 157 -11.47 -4.44 -7.22
CA THR A 157 -12.00 -3.97 -8.51
C THR A 157 -11.31 -4.63 -9.71
N GLY A 158 -12.07 -4.81 -10.80
CA GLY A 158 -11.66 -5.51 -12.03
C GLY A 158 -10.85 -4.68 -13.04
N SER A 159 -10.19 -3.61 -12.58
CA SER A 159 -9.38 -2.74 -13.47
C SER A 159 -8.14 -3.43 -14.06
N MET A 160 -7.68 -4.52 -13.44
CA MET A 160 -6.59 -5.37 -13.89
C MET A 160 -7.10 -6.79 -14.23
N GLU A 161 -8.41 -6.94 -14.46
CA GLU A 161 -9.05 -8.25 -14.66
C GLU A 161 -8.30 -9.07 -15.71
N ARG A 162 -8.37 -10.40 -15.60
CA ARG A 162 -7.55 -11.41 -16.30
C ARG A 162 -6.11 -11.51 -15.82
N THR A 163 -5.41 -10.39 -15.70
CA THR A 163 -4.05 -10.35 -15.16
C THR A 163 -4.06 -10.59 -13.64
N ILE A 164 -4.89 -9.82 -12.94
CA ILE A 164 -5.16 -9.84 -11.50
C ILE A 164 -6.67 -9.71 -11.31
N LEU A 165 -7.30 -10.70 -10.70
CA LEU A 165 -8.77 -10.75 -10.60
C LEU A 165 -9.28 -10.09 -9.33
N VAL A 166 -10.51 -9.60 -9.38
CA VAL A 166 -11.27 -9.25 -8.15
C VAL A 166 -11.24 -10.43 -7.18
N GLY A 167 -10.86 -10.17 -5.93
CA GLY A 167 -10.70 -11.18 -4.88
C GLY A 167 -9.33 -11.85 -4.82
N ASP A 168 -8.37 -11.46 -5.67
CA ASP A 168 -6.96 -11.81 -5.46
C ASP A 168 -6.39 -11.03 -4.27
N PHE A 169 -5.58 -11.70 -3.46
CA PHE A 169 -4.79 -11.11 -2.40
C PHE A 169 -3.31 -11.24 -2.77
N LEU A 170 -2.65 -10.12 -2.98
CA LEU A 170 -1.28 -10.01 -3.48
C LEU A 170 -0.32 -9.76 -2.34
N PHE A 171 0.84 -10.41 -2.33
CA PHE A 171 1.99 -9.91 -1.59
C PHE A 171 2.81 -8.97 -2.46
N VAL A 172 3.11 -7.78 -1.95
CA VAL A 172 3.85 -6.74 -2.66
C VAL A 172 5.22 -6.56 -2.03
N ASN A 173 6.29 -6.73 -2.82
CA ASN A 173 7.66 -6.44 -2.40
C ASN A 173 7.91 -4.93 -2.37
N LYS A 174 8.28 -4.41 -1.20
CA LYS A 174 8.64 -2.99 -1.02
C LYS A 174 10.10 -2.70 -1.33
N LEU A 175 10.94 -3.72 -1.52
CA LEU A 175 12.38 -3.57 -1.73
C LEU A 175 12.77 -3.45 -3.21
N ASN A 176 11.98 -4.03 -4.15
CA ASN A 176 12.29 -4.00 -5.59
C ASN A 176 12.57 -2.58 -6.09
N TYR A 177 11.64 -1.65 -5.86
CA TYR A 177 11.78 -0.24 -6.27
C TYR A 177 12.30 0.66 -5.15
N GLY A 178 12.96 0.07 -4.16
CA GLY A 178 13.53 0.80 -3.03
C GLY A 178 12.53 1.01 -1.90
N TYR A 179 12.98 0.73 -0.69
CA TYR A 179 12.15 0.85 0.49
C TYR A 179 11.77 2.32 0.74
N ARG A 180 10.46 2.62 0.63
CA ARG A 180 9.89 3.89 1.07
C ARG A 180 9.66 3.87 2.58
N PHE A 181 10.35 4.76 3.29
CA PHE A 181 10.19 4.87 4.74
C PHE A 181 8.79 5.38 5.12
N PRO A 182 8.26 4.98 6.29
CA PRO A 182 6.97 5.47 6.76
C PRO A 182 7.04 6.97 7.03
N MET A 183 6.02 7.69 6.55
CA MET A 183 5.85 9.12 6.80
C MET A 183 5.03 9.35 8.09
N ARG A 184 4.21 8.37 8.46
CA ARG A 184 3.45 8.28 9.73
C ARG A 184 4.08 7.22 10.63
N PRO A 185 5.09 7.58 11.45
CA PRO A 185 5.83 6.62 12.26
C PRO A 185 5.04 6.12 13.48
N VAL A 186 3.96 6.82 13.86
CA VAL A 186 3.05 6.42 14.96
C VAL A 186 1.73 6.01 14.35
N ALA A 187 1.52 4.70 14.24
CA ALA A 187 0.33 4.10 13.68
C ALA A 187 0.09 2.70 14.26
N ILE A 188 -1.17 2.27 14.25
CA ILE A 188 -1.56 0.91 14.61
C ILE A 188 -1.15 0.00 13.44
N PRO A 189 -0.35 -1.06 13.68
CA PRO A 189 0.03 -2.03 12.66
C PRO A 189 -1.18 -2.69 12.01
N PHE A 190 -1.00 -3.15 10.77
CA PHE A 190 -2.02 -3.89 10.00
C PHE A 190 -3.29 -3.12 9.65
N LEU A 191 -3.44 -1.87 10.06
CA LEU A 191 -4.54 -0.99 9.65
C LEU A 191 -4.11 -0.04 8.52
N GLN A 192 -4.96 0.05 7.49
CA GLN A 192 -4.67 0.82 6.27
C GLN A 192 -4.94 2.33 6.44
N GLY A 193 -5.70 2.76 7.45
CA GLY A 193 -5.90 4.19 7.70
C GLY A 193 -6.94 4.55 8.77
N THR A 194 -7.96 3.73 9.02
CA THR A 194 -8.99 3.95 10.06
C THR A 194 -8.97 2.90 11.17
N ILE A 195 -9.54 3.25 12.32
CA ILE A 195 -9.94 2.33 13.38
C ILE A 195 -11.44 2.10 13.24
N GLY A 196 -11.82 0.84 13.00
CA GLY A 196 -13.22 0.45 12.79
C GLY A 196 -13.77 0.77 11.40
N GLY A 197 -14.91 0.16 11.08
CA GLY A 197 -15.68 0.45 9.87
C GLY A 197 -16.58 1.66 10.11
N SER A 198 -16.47 2.69 9.27
CA SER A 198 -17.39 3.83 9.25
C SER A 198 -18.02 3.92 7.88
N ALA A 199 -19.31 4.29 7.82
CA ALA A 199 -20.00 4.59 6.57
C ALA A 199 -19.34 5.75 5.79
N ASN A 200 -18.60 6.63 6.48
CA ASN A 200 -17.78 7.66 5.84
C ASN A 200 -16.31 7.56 6.30
N PRO A 201 -15.44 6.92 5.50
CA PRO A 201 -14.02 6.74 5.81
C PRO A 201 -13.28 8.05 6.12
N LYS A 202 -13.70 9.19 5.55
CA LYS A 202 -13.06 10.50 5.78
C LYS A 202 -13.33 11.08 7.17
N LYS A 203 -14.41 10.64 7.84
CA LYS A 203 -14.78 11.06 9.20
C LYS A 203 -14.41 10.02 10.26
N ALA A 204 -13.88 8.87 9.84
CA ALA A 204 -13.51 7.79 10.74
C ALA A 204 -12.28 8.16 11.58
N THR A 205 -12.18 7.57 12.77
CA THR A 205 -11.01 7.69 13.63
C THR A 205 -9.78 7.18 12.90
N LYS A 206 -8.74 8.00 12.78
CA LYS A 206 -7.48 7.63 12.11
C LYS A 206 -6.75 6.58 12.94
N SER A 207 -6.16 5.58 12.26
CA SER A 207 -5.26 4.58 12.86
C SER A 207 -3.84 5.08 13.08
N TYR A 208 -3.58 6.37 12.82
CA TYR A 208 -2.27 7.01 12.87
C TYR A 208 -2.38 8.43 13.40
N VAL A 209 -1.27 8.97 13.91
CA VAL A 209 -1.18 10.35 14.41
C VAL A 209 -0.78 11.28 13.28
N ASP A 210 -1.62 12.27 12.96
CA ASP A 210 -1.42 13.16 11.81
C ASP A 210 -0.42 14.29 12.08
N ASP A 211 -0.27 14.68 13.35
CA ASP A 211 0.65 15.75 13.77
C ASP A 211 2.13 15.31 13.74
N VAL A 212 2.37 13.99 13.82
CA VAL A 212 3.72 13.42 13.71
C VAL A 212 3.96 13.05 12.24
N LYS A 213 4.72 13.89 11.54
CA LYS A 213 4.96 13.77 10.10
C LYS A 213 6.44 13.72 9.78
N LEU A 214 6.84 12.72 9.02
CA LEU A 214 8.19 12.61 8.47
C LEU A 214 8.19 12.99 6.98
N PRO A 215 9.26 13.64 6.49
CA PRO A 215 9.48 13.87 5.06
C PRO A 215 9.45 12.57 4.25
N TYR A 216 9.34 12.65 2.92
CA TYR A 216 9.58 11.48 2.08
C TYR A 216 11.06 11.09 2.09
N PHE A 217 11.32 9.80 2.17
CA PHE A 217 12.65 9.23 1.93
C PHE A 217 12.50 7.79 1.43
N ARG A 218 13.33 7.43 0.45
CA ARG A 218 13.35 6.11 -0.19
C ARG A 218 14.79 5.65 -0.36
N LEU A 219 15.05 4.38 -0.02
CA LEU A 219 16.35 3.73 -0.31
C LEU A 219 16.45 3.38 -1.80
N PRO A 220 17.67 3.22 -2.34
CA PRO A 220 17.85 2.62 -3.65
C PRO A 220 17.15 1.26 -3.75
N GLY A 221 16.48 1.02 -4.88
CA GLY A 221 15.87 -0.27 -5.21
C GLY A 221 16.87 -1.26 -5.80
N TRP A 222 16.45 -2.51 -5.86
CA TRP A 222 17.17 -3.59 -6.52
C TRP A 222 17.00 -3.47 -8.05
N GLU A 223 15.88 -2.90 -8.47
CA GLU A 223 15.48 -2.68 -9.85
C GLU A 223 14.89 -1.27 -10.00
N LYS A 224 14.89 -0.76 -11.22
CA LYS A 224 14.13 0.45 -11.58
C LYS A 224 12.74 0.04 -12.03
N ILE A 225 11.80 0.98 -11.97
CA ILE A 225 10.46 0.79 -12.53
C ILE A 225 10.59 0.86 -14.05
N GLU A 226 10.10 -0.17 -14.74
CA GLU A 226 10.14 -0.28 -16.19
C GLU A 226 8.74 -0.28 -16.80
N ARG A 227 8.66 -0.05 -18.12
CA ARG A 227 7.37 -0.22 -18.83
C ARG A 227 6.91 -1.67 -18.70
N ASN A 228 5.60 -1.84 -18.61
CA ASN A 228 4.87 -3.07 -18.35
C ASN A 228 4.94 -3.63 -16.93
N ASP A 229 5.72 -3.03 -16.02
CA ASP A 229 5.68 -3.46 -14.62
C ASP A 229 4.27 -3.26 -14.04
N ILE A 230 3.74 -4.28 -13.36
CA ILE A 230 2.60 -4.12 -12.48
C ILE A 230 3.11 -3.53 -11.16
N VAL A 231 2.47 -2.45 -10.71
CA VAL A 231 2.91 -1.69 -9.55
C VAL A 231 1.74 -1.42 -8.62
N VAL A 232 1.98 -1.58 -7.32
CA VAL A 232 1.09 -1.05 -6.28
C VAL A 232 1.59 0.30 -5.85
N PHE A 233 0.68 1.27 -5.82
CA PHE A 233 0.94 2.66 -5.46
C PHE A 233 -0.25 3.22 -4.70
N ASN A 234 -0.03 4.28 -3.94
CA ASN A 234 -1.11 4.98 -3.28
C ASN A 234 -1.85 5.89 -4.27
N TYR A 235 -3.17 5.97 -4.19
CA TYR A 235 -3.99 6.73 -5.15
C TYR A 235 -3.71 8.24 -5.09
N PRO A 236 -3.30 8.88 -6.20
CA PRO A 236 -2.96 10.30 -6.22
C PRO A 236 -4.17 11.22 -6.07
N GLY A 237 -5.38 10.76 -6.42
CA GLY A 237 -6.62 11.54 -6.35
C GLY A 237 -7.14 11.80 -4.92
N ASP A 238 -8.45 11.99 -4.81
CA ASP A 238 -9.14 12.15 -3.53
C ASP A 238 -9.37 10.78 -2.88
N SER A 239 -8.78 10.56 -1.71
CA SER A 239 -8.78 9.28 -1.01
C SER A 239 -9.45 9.46 0.36
N ALA A 240 -9.87 8.36 0.98
CA ALA A 240 -10.29 8.37 2.39
C ALA A 240 -9.23 9.01 3.31
N HIS A 241 -7.96 8.89 2.94
CA HIS A 241 -6.82 9.35 3.72
C HIS A 241 -5.95 10.34 2.95
N VAL A 242 -5.45 11.35 3.67
CA VAL A 242 -4.61 12.42 3.11
C VAL A 242 -3.11 12.11 3.20
N ALA A 243 -2.69 11.30 4.19
CA ALA A 243 -1.30 10.92 4.34
C ALA A 243 -0.88 9.95 3.23
N ILE A 244 0.24 10.23 2.56
CA ILE A 244 0.67 9.50 1.35
C ILE A 244 0.76 8.00 1.60
N ASP A 245 1.36 7.59 2.71
CA ASP A 245 1.54 6.20 3.12
C ASP A 245 0.28 5.52 3.67
N ARG A 246 -0.86 6.24 3.74
CA ARG A 246 -2.17 5.75 4.21
C ARG A 246 -3.29 5.89 3.18
N LYS A 247 -3.01 6.52 2.05
CA LYS A 247 -3.92 6.61 0.90
C LYS A 247 -4.30 5.22 0.38
N ASP A 248 -5.46 5.16 -0.27
CA ASP A 248 -6.00 3.93 -0.85
C ASP A 248 -5.00 3.31 -1.83
N PRO A 249 -4.67 2.01 -1.70
CA PRO A 249 -3.73 1.35 -2.59
C PRO A 249 -4.40 0.98 -3.92
N TYR A 250 -3.73 1.28 -5.02
CA TYR A 250 -4.14 0.92 -6.37
C TYR A 250 -3.09 0.00 -6.97
N VAL A 251 -3.54 -0.95 -7.79
CA VAL A 251 -2.68 -1.78 -8.65
C VAL A 251 -2.98 -1.46 -10.11
N LYS A 252 -1.94 -1.16 -10.89
CA LYS A 252 -2.01 -0.85 -12.33
C LYS A 252 -0.71 -1.26 -13.02
N ARG A 253 -0.71 -1.25 -14.35
CA ARG A 253 0.49 -1.43 -15.17
C ARG A 253 1.13 -0.08 -15.49
N VAL A 254 2.45 -0.01 -15.40
CA VAL A 254 3.24 1.15 -15.85
C VAL A 254 3.30 1.11 -17.36
N VAL A 255 2.57 2.00 -18.03
CA VAL A 255 2.62 2.09 -19.50
C VAL A 255 3.57 3.17 -19.98
N GLY A 256 3.84 4.18 -19.15
CA GLY A 256 4.77 5.27 -19.43
C GLY A 256 5.70 5.55 -18.26
N ILE A 257 6.97 5.75 -18.57
CA ILE A 257 8.04 6.11 -17.63
C ILE A 257 8.45 7.59 -17.82
N PRO A 258 9.24 8.18 -16.91
CA PRO A 258 9.62 9.60 -17.01
C PRO A 258 10.21 9.98 -18.37
N GLY A 259 9.65 11.03 -18.99
CA GLY A 259 10.07 11.56 -20.29
C GLY A 259 9.31 11.00 -21.50
N ASP A 260 8.52 9.94 -21.33
CA ASP A 260 7.71 9.37 -22.42
C ASP A 260 6.57 10.29 -22.85
N VAL A 261 6.12 10.13 -24.09
CA VAL A 261 4.91 10.75 -24.62
C VAL A 261 3.83 9.68 -24.80
N ILE A 262 2.68 9.89 -24.17
CA ILE A 262 1.53 8.98 -24.18
C ILE A 262 0.43 9.53 -25.07
N GLU A 263 -0.13 8.68 -25.92
CA GLU A 263 -1.23 9.01 -26.81
C GLU A 263 -2.18 7.80 -26.95
N MET A 264 -3.49 8.04 -26.95
CA MET A 264 -4.50 7.04 -27.31
C MET A 264 -5.09 7.43 -28.67
N ARG A 265 -5.16 6.47 -29.59
CA ARG A 265 -5.80 6.61 -30.90
C ARG A 265 -6.81 5.50 -31.05
N ASP A 266 -8.09 5.85 -31.15
CA ASP A 266 -9.19 4.89 -31.28
C ASP A 266 -9.12 3.79 -30.22
N GLY A 267 -8.84 4.14 -28.96
CA GLY A 267 -8.73 3.19 -27.85
C GLY A 267 -7.39 2.45 -27.76
N ARG A 268 -6.43 2.69 -28.67
CA ARG A 268 -5.14 1.99 -28.71
C ARG A 268 -4.03 2.90 -28.19
N LEU A 269 -3.17 2.34 -27.34
CA LEU A 269 -2.08 3.08 -26.72
C LEU A 269 -0.86 3.16 -27.64
N PHE A 270 -0.33 4.37 -27.76
CA PHE A 270 0.95 4.68 -28.38
C PHE A 270 1.88 5.35 -27.35
N VAL A 271 3.12 4.88 -27.29
CA VAL A 271 4.18 5.42 -26.45
C VAL A 271 5.30 5.89 -27.36
N ASN A 272 5.65 7.18 -27.28
CA ASN A 272 6.63 7.82 -28.17
C ASN A 272 6.31 7.59 -29.66
N ASN A 273 5.03 7.74 -30.02
CA ASN A 273 4.49 7.51 -31.37
C ASN A 273 4.62 6.06 -31.90
N GLN A 274 4.92 5.09 -31.04
CA GLN A 274 4.97 3.67 -31.39
C GLN A 274 3.84 2.91 -30.67
N PRO A 275 3.22 1.89 -31.30
CA PRO A 275 2.24 1.05 -30.62
C PRO A 275 2.79 0.43 -29.33
N GLU A 276 1.93 0.30 -28.31
CA GLU A 276 2.28 -0.35 -27.04
C GLU A 276 2.85 -1.75 -27.25
N LYS A 277 4.03 -2.01 -26.70
CA LYS A 277 4.60 -3.35 -26.60
C LYS A 277 4.15 -3.99 -25.30
N ARG A 278 3.23 -4.95 -25.40
CA ARG A 278 2.65 -5.69 -24.27
C ARG A 278 3.49 -6.89 -23.88
N MET A 279 3.48 -7.24 -22.59
CA MET A 279 3.97 -8.54 -22.12
C MET A 279 2.93 -9.63 -22.40
N GLY A 280 3.34 -10.90 -22.37
CA GLY A 280 2.44 -12.03 -22.65
C GLY A 280 1.27 -12.12 -21.66
N ASP A 281 1.48 -11.71 -20.41
CA ASP A 281 0.45 -11.70 -19.36
C ASP A 281 -0.48 -10.48 -19.36
N ALA A 282 -0.30 -9.55 -20.29
CA ALA A 282 -1.10 -8.33 -20.39
C ALA A 282 -2.32 -8.56 -21.30
N GLU A 283 -3.39 -9.11 -20.71
CA GLU A 283 -4.67 -9.33 -21.41
C GLU A 283 -5.52 -8.06 -21.43
N VAL A 284 -5.17 -7.15 -22.33
CA VAL A 284 -5.90 -5.89 -22.52
C VAL A 284 -7.33 -6.17 -22.97
N GLN A 285 -8.29 -5.47 -22.36
CA GLN A 285 -9.72 -5.64 -22.61
C GLN A 285 -10.38 -4.32 -23.01
N HIS A 286 -11.37 -4.45 -23.91
CA HIS A 286 -12.16 -3.36 -24.48
C HIS A 286 -13.67 -3.63 -24.37
N SER A 287 -14.46 -2.57 -24.41
CA SER A 287 -15.91 -2.59 -24.34
C SER A 287 -16.53 -2.85 -25.71
N TYR A 288 -17.52 -3.74 -25.77
CA TYR A 288 -18.19 -4.12 -27.02
C TYR A 288 -19.71 -4.13 -26.86
N LEU A 289 -20.42 -3.64 -27.87
CA LEU A 289 -21.84 -3.84 -28.08
C LEU A 289 -22.05 -5.06 -28.97
N VAL A 290 -22.81 -6.04 -28.48
CA VAL A 290 -23.10 -7.30 -29.16
C VAL A 290 -24.60 -7.42 -29.36
N TYR A 291 -25.03 -7.40 -30.62
CA TYR A 291 -26.41 -7.48 -31.04
C TYR A 291 -26.76 -8.93 -31.39
N THR A 292 -27.92 -9.38 -30.94
CA THR A 292 -28.35 -10.78 -31.06
C THR A 292 -29.83 -10.88 -31.41
N THR A 293 -30.21 -11.95 -32.11
CA THR A 293 -31.62 -12.26 -32.40
C THR A 293 -32.36 -12.88 -31.22
N THR A 294 -31.64 -13.65 -30.41
CA THR A 294 -32.14 -14.38 -29.23
C THR A 294 -31.19 -14.19 -28.07
N GLY A 295 -31.68 -14.38 -26.84
CA GLY A 295 -30.85 -14.19 -25.66
C GLY A 295 -29.63 -15.12 -25.63
N LEU A 296 -28.49 -14.61 -25.16
CA LEU A 296 -27.27 -15.39 -24.98
C LEU A 296 -27.34 -16.22 -23.69
N ASP A 297 -26.79 -17.44 -23.71
CA ASP A 297 -26.57 -18.21 -22.48
C ASP A 297 -25.37 -17.66 -21.69
N ILE A 298 -25.62 -16.61 -20.90
CA ILE A 298 -24.60 -15.93 -20.09
C ILE A 298 -23.94 -16.89 -19.10
N ASN A 299 -24.69 -17.82 -18.52
CA ASN A 299 -24.15 -18.81 -17.60
C ASN A 299 -23.12 -19.71 -18.27
N ARG A 300 -23.37 -20.12 -19.52
CA ARG A 300 -22.40 -20.86 -20.32
C ARG A 300 -21.18 -20.00 -20.65
N LEU A 301 -21.37 -18.75 -21.07
CA LEU A 301 -20.25 -17.84 -21.34
C LEU A 301 -19.38 -17.64 -20.10
N TRP A 302 -19.97 -17.49 -18.91
CA TRP A 302 -19.22 -17.38 -17.66
C TRP A 302 -18.47 -18.66 -17.28
N LYS A 303 -18.98 -19.84 -17.65
CA LYS A 303 -18.26 -21.10 -17.44
C LYS A 303 -17.05 -21.25 -18.37
N VAL A 304 -17.17 -20.78 -19.61
CA VAL A 304 -16.11 -20.90 -20.64
C VAL A 304 -15.05 -19.82 -20.44
N TYR A 305 -15.49 -18.58 -20.33
CA TYR A 305 -14.62 -17.42 -20.29
C TYR A 305 -14.39 -16.89 -18.88
N GLY A 306 -15.04 -17.41 -17.84
CA GLY A 306 -15.02 -16.76 -16.52
C GLY A 306 -15.97 -15.56 -16.45
N TYR A 307 -16.01 -14.86 -15.32
CA TYR A 307 -16.92 -13.73 -15.12
C TYR A 307 -16.72 -12.66 -16.20
N LEU A 308 -17.83 -12.26 -16.83
CA LEU A 308 -17.88 -11.22 -17.86
C LEU A 308 -18.92 -10.18 -17.41
N PRO A 309 -18.49 -9.01 -16.89
CA PRO A 309 -19.41 -7.95 -16.54
C PRO A 309 -20.07 -7.41 -17.81
N LEU A 310 -21.40 -7.42 -17.83
CA LEU A 310 -22.19 -6.96 -18.98
C LEU A 310 -23.49 -6.31 -18.52
N GLN A 311 -24.05 -5.49 -19.41
CA GLN A 311 -25.42 -4.99 -19.32
C GLN A 311 -26.23 -5.55 -20.49
N GLU A 312 -27.43 -6.01 -20.21
CA GLU A 312 -28.36 -6.55 -21.20
C GLU A 312 -29.55 -5.60 -21.36
N GLN A 313 -29.93 -5.36 -22.61
CA GLN A 313 -31.11 -4.58 -22.96
C GLN A 313 -31.85 -5.23 -24.12
N GLU A 314 -33.17 -5.37 -23.98
CA GLU A 314 -34.04 -5.80 -25.07
C GLU A 314 -34.25 -4.66 -26.07
N MET A 315 -34.17 -4.97 -27.36
CA MET A 315 -34.33 -3.97 -28.41
C MET A 315 -35.81 -3.80 -28.81
N PRO A 316 -36.28 -2.57 -29.08
CA PRO A 316 -37.67 -2.33 -29.52
C PRO A 316 -38.06 -3.08 -30.81
N THR A 317 -37.07 -3.41 -31.64
CA THR A 317 -37.25 -4.16 -32.90
C THR A 317 -37.24 -5.68 -32.71
N GLY A 318 -37.18 -6.16 -31.47
CA GLY A 318 -36.93 -7.56 -31.14
C GLY A 318 -35.44 -7.90 -31.10
N GLY A 319 -35.07 -8.90 -30.27
CA GLY A 319 -33.69 -9.29 -30.00
C GLY A 319 -33.07 -8.51 -28.83
N TYR A 320 -31.77 -8.71 -28.61
CA TYR A 320 -31.05 -8.17 -27.44
C TYR A 320 -29.75 -7.49 -27.86
N VAL A 321 -29.39 -6.45 -27.11
CA VAL A 321 -28.04 -5.86 -27.13
C VAL A 321 -27.37 -6.09 -25.79
N TYR A 322 -26.15 -6.62 -25.84
CA TYR A 322 -25.29 -6.85 -24.70
C TYR A 322 -24.10 -5.90 -24.76
N GLN A 323 -23.93 -5.06 -23.74
CA GLN A 323 -22.72 -4.26 -23.57
C GLN A 323 -21.76 -5.01 -22.65
N PHE A 324 -20.75 -5.67 -23.23
CA PHE A 324 -19.67 -6.26 -22.46
C PHE A 324 -18.66 -5.18 -22.08
N GLN A 325 -18.30 -5.09 -20.80
CA GLN A 325 -17.44 -4.01 -20.30
C GLN A 325 -15.93 -4.25 -20.46
N GLY A 326 -15.53 -5.44 -20.91
CA GLY A 326 -14.11 -5.80 -21.03
C GLY A 326 -13.89 -7.17 -21.64
N LEU A 327 -13.92 -7.27 -22.97
CA LEU A 327 -13.53 -8.46 -23.73
C LEU A 327 -12.09 -8.33 -24.21
N THR A 328 -11.33 -9.42 -24.17
CA THR A 328 -10.06 -9.51 -24.89
C THR A 328 -10.32 -9.66 -26.38
N ASP A 329 -9.36 -9.30 -27.23
CA ASP A 329 -9.47 -9.47 -28.69
C ASP A 329 -9.85 -10.90 -29.09
N LYS A 330 -9.28 -11.89 -28.40
CA LYS A 330 -9.60 -13.31 -28.60
C LYS A 330 -11.04 -13.64 -28.22
N THR A 331 -11.47 -13.24 -27.03
CA THR A 331 -12.84 -13.53 -26.56
C THR A 331 -13.89 -12.81 -27.40
N ALA A 332 -13.63 -11.57 -27.81
CA ALA A 332 -14.51 -10.84 -28.73
C ALA A 332 -14.64 -11.57 -30.08
N ALA A 333 -13.53 -12.05 -30.64
CA ALA A 333 -13.56 -12.83 -31.88
C ALA A 333 -14.35 -14.14 -31.75
N GLU A 334 -14.25 -14.84 -30.62
CA GLU A 334 -14.98 -16.09 -30.35
C GLU A 334 -16.49 -15.83 -30.12
N ILE A 335 -16.85 -14.80 -29.35
CA ILE A 335 -18.25 -14.41 -29.14
C ILE A 335 -18.90 -13.97 -30.46
N LYS A 336 -18.16 -13.26 -31.32
CA LYS A 336 -18.65 -12.81 -32.63
C LYS A 336 -19.05 -13.98 -33.56
N GLN A 337 -18.52 -15.18 -33.34
CA GLN A 337 -18.83 -16.36 -34.13
C GLN A 337 -20.07 -17.14 -33.64
N LEU A 338 -20.66 -16.74 -32.50
CA LEU A 338 -21.86 -17.38 -32.00
C LEU A 338 -23.03 -17.17 -32.97
N PRO A 339 -23.84 -18.21 -33.25
CA PRO A 339 -24.91 -18.14 -34.24
C PRO A 339 -26.00 -17.11 -33.88
N GLU A 340 -26.14 -16.78 -32.59
CA GLU A 340 -27.08 -15.77 -32.10
C GLU A 340 -26.62 -14.34 -32.41
N VAL A 341 -25.32 -14.11 -32.67
CA VAL A 341 -24.73 -12.78 -32.83
C VAL A 341 -24.88 -12.30 -34.28
N THR A 342 -25.58 -11.19 -34.46
CA THR A 342 -25.78 -10.56 -35.77
C THR A 342 -24.78 -9.45 -36.05
N LYS A 343 -24.36 -8.73 -35.01
CA LYS A 343 -23.46 -7.58 -35.11
C LYS A 343 -22.66 -7.45 -33.83
N MET A 344 -21.39 -7.07 -33.96
CA MET A 344 -20.54 -6.71 -32.83
C MET A 344 -19.76 -5.45 -33.20
N GLU A 345 -19.82 -4.45 -32.33
CA GLU A 345 -19.14 -3.17 -32.48
C GLU A 345 -18.37 -2.84 -31.22
N GLU A 346 -17.16 -2.34 -31.39
CA GLU A 346 -16.38 -1.83 -30.27
C GLU A 346 -16.88 -0.44 -29.88
N VAL A 347 -16.93 -0.17 -28.58
CA VAL A 347 -17.36 1.12 -28.05
C VAL A 347 -16.15 2.05 -28.04
N ILE A 348 -16.12 2.99 -28.99
CA ILE A 348 -15.04 3.97 -29.12
C ILE A 348 -15.64 5.38 -29.06
N SER A 349 -15.12 6.19 -28.15
CA SER A 349 -15.52 7.59 -27.99
C SER A 349 -15.06 8.45 -29.18
N PRO A 350 -15.91 9.36 -29.72
CA PRO A 350 -15.54 10.21 -30.83
C PRO A 350 -14.38 11.16 -30.54
N LYS A 351 -13.57 11.47 -31.54
CA LYS A 351 -12.47 12.44 -31.41
C LYS A 351 -12.99 13.86 -31.23
N GLY A 352 -12.42 14.58 -30.26
CA GLY A 352 -12.75 15.97 -29.96
C GLY A 352 -13.82 16.15 -28.88
N GLU A 353 -14.39 15.06 -28.36
CA GLU A 353 -15.34 15.11 -27.24
C GLU A 353 -14.61 14.97 -25.90
N ALA A 354 -14.68 16.00 -25.07
CA ALA A 354 -14.08 15.99 -23.75
C ALA A 354 -14.89 15.13 -22.76
N SER A 355 -14.26 14.13 -22.14
CA SER A 355 -14.90 13.32 -21.11
C SER A 355 -14.88 14.02 -19.76
N ILE A 356 -15.83 14.94 -19.53
CA ILE A 356 -15.97 15.73 -18.29
C ILE A 356 -17.23 15.30 -17.54
N ASN A 357 -17.05 14.91 -16.28
CA ASN A 357 -18.11 14.51 -15.37
C ASN A 357 -18.43 15.62 -14.37
N TYR A 358 -19.68 15.67 -13.90
CA TYR A 358 -20.15 16.70 -12.96
C TYR A 358 -20.89 16.04 -11.81
N PHE A 359 -20.73 16.57 -10.59
CA PHE A 359 -21.48 16.10 -9.41
C PHE A 359 -22.97 16.48 -9.45
N ASN A 360 -23.35 17.38 -10.36
CA ASN A 360 -24.70 17.89 -10.46
C ASN A 360 -25.17 17.99 -11.92
N GLU A 361 -26.48 17.89 -12.10
CA GLU A 361 -27.11 17.96 -13.42
C GLU A 361 -26.93 19.33 -14.08
N GLN A 362 -26.78 20.40 -13.28
CA GLN A 362 -26.57 21.77 -13.77
C GLN A 362 -25.15 22.00 -14.30
N LYS A 363 -24.25 21.01 -14.22
CA LYS A 363 -22.87 21.07 -14.71
C LYS A 363 -22.05 22.24 -14.16
N THR A 364 -22.29 22.64 -12.92
CA THR A 364 -21.57 23.74 -12.27
C THR A 364 -20.41 23.27 -11.40
N LYS A 365 -20.39 21.99 -11.03
CA LYS A 365 -19.34 21.41 -10.18
C LYS A 365 -18.74 20.18 -10.84
N ILE A 366 -17.56 20.34 -11.43
CA ILE A 366 -16.83 19.26 -12.10
C ILE A 366 -16.38 18.21 -11.08
N ASP A 367 -16.63 16.95 -11.40
CA ASP A 367 -16.02 15.81 -10.74
C ASP A 367 -14.66 15.52 -11.37
N THR A 368 -13.63 16.16 -10.81
CA THR A 368 -12.25 15.99 -11.26
C THR A 368 -11.73 14.55 -11.11
N ALA A 369 -12.34 13.74 -10.23
CA ALA A 369 -11.90 12.36 -10.03
C ALA A 369 -12.39 11.44 -11.14
N GLN A 370 -13.51 11.77 -11.79
CA GLN A 370 -14.11 11.02 -12.89
C GLN A 370 -13.92 11.69 -14.25
N SER A 371 -13.29 12.88 -14.31
CA SER A 371 -13.05 13.60 -15.55
C SER A 371 -11.68 13.25 -16.14
N ILE A 372 -11.54 13.43 -17.44
CA ILE A 372 -10.27 13.25 -18.14
C ILE A 372 -9.22 14.26 -17.63
N PHE A 373 -7.97 13.82 -17.55
CA PHE A 373 -6.81 14.64 -17.23
C PHE A 373 -5.98 14.94 -18.48
N PRO A 374 -5.49 16.17 -18.69
CA PRO A 374 -5.91 17.39 -18.02
C PRO A 374 -7.31 17.83 -18.50
N ILE A 375 -8.02 18.53 -17.63
CA ILE A 375 -9.46 18.82 -17.77
C ILE A 375 -9.81 19.80 -18.90
N ASN A 376 -8.82 20.52 -19.41
CA ASN A 376 -8.99 21.60 -20.39
C ASN A 376 -8.72 21.16 -21.84
N LYS A 377 -8.56 19.85 -22.08
CA LYS A 377 -8.32 19.31 -23.42
C LYS A 377 -9.58 18.60 -23.93
N PRO A 378 -9.82 18.62 -25.25
CA PRO A 378 -10.93 17.89 -25.89
C PRO A 378 -10.59 16.40 -26.03
N TRP A 379 -10.20 15.77 -24.92
CA TRP A 379 -9.74 14.39 -24.85
C TRP A 379 -10.76 13.50 -24.16
N ASN A 380 -10.72 12.22 -24.47
CA ASN A 380 -11.48 11.17 -23.80
C ASN A 380 -10.60 9.92 -23.67
N PRO A 381 -11.09 8.84 -23.03
CA PRO A 381 -10.28 7.65 -22.78
C PRO A 381 -9.74 6.96 -24.04
N ASP A 382 -10.38 7.17 -25.19
CA ASP A 382 -10.04 6.56 -26.49
C ASP A 382 -9.24 7.48 -27.41
N GLN A 383 -9.36 8.79 -27.19
CA GLN A 383 -8.75 9.86 -27.98
C GLN A 383 -8.03 10.81 -27.03
N TYR A 384 -6.78 10.47 -26.71
CA TYR A 384 -6.02 11.07 -25.61
C TYR A 384 -4.64 11.51 -26.07
N GLY A 385 -4.14 12.63 -25.55
CA GLY A 385 -2.79 13.06 -25.82
C GLY A 385 -2.61 13.68 -27.22
N PRO A 386 -1.36 13.83 -27.67
CA PRO A 386 -0.13 13.41 -27.00
C PRO A 386 0.12 14.18 -25.70
N LEU A 387 0.55 13.48 -24.64
CA LEU A 387 0.91 14.04 -23.34
C LEU A 387 2.30 13.58 -22.92
N LYS A 388 3.21 14.52 -22.66
CA LYS A 388 4.55 14.21 -22.16
C LYS A 388 4.55 14.01 -20.65
N ILE A 389 5.11 12.90 -20.19
CA ILE A 389 5.32 12.60 -18.78
C ILE A 389 6.56 13.37 -18.29
N PRO A 390 6.43 14.20 -17.25
CA PRO A 390 7.55 14.96 -16.73
C PRO A 390 8.59 14.04 -16.06
N ARG A 391 9.86 14.41 -16.16
CA ARG A 391 10.97 13.72 -15.51
C ARG A 391 11.66 14.66 -14.54
N LYS A 392 12.21 14.10 -13.46
CA LYS A 392 13.00 14.85 -12.50
C LYS A 392 14.09 15.69 -13.18
N GLY A 393 14.13 16.97 -12.84
CA GLY A 393 15.08 17.94 -13.36
C GLY A 393 14.66 18.61 -14.67
N ASP A 394 13.58 18.17 -15.32
CA ASP A 394 13.02 18.88 -16.47
C ASP A 394 12.60 20.30 -16.04
N ILE A 395 12.89 21.29 -16.89
CA ILE A 395 12.40 22.66 -16.73
C ILE A 395 11.24 22.84 -17.70
N VAL A 396 10.04 23.06 -17.16
CA VAL A 396 8.81 23.21 -17.92
C VAL A 396 8.35 24.67 -17.87
N SER A 397 7.91 25.19 -19.00
CA SER A 397 7.25 26.50 -19.06
C SER A 397 5.82 26.35 -18.54
N ILE A 398 5.38 27.21 -17.64
CA ILE A 398 4.03 27.22 -17.08
C ILE A 398 3.29 28.46 -17.58
N ASN A 399 2.10 28.25 -18.13
CA ASN A 399 1.19 29.29 -18.59
C ASN A 399 -0.27 28.87 -18.31
N LYS A 400 -1.24 29.72 -18.64
CA LYS A 400 -2.66 29.43 -18.38
C LYS A 400 -3.16 28.14 -19.05
N ASP A 401 -2.64 27.81 -20.23
CA ASP A 401 -3.13 26.71 -21.05
C ASP A 401 -2.60 25.35 -20.60
N ASN A 402 -1.37 25.28 -20.08
CA ASN A 402 -0.80 24.04 -19.58
C ASN A 402 -0.80 23.94 -18.04
N LEU A 403 -1.24 24.99 -17.32
CA LEU A 403 -1.37 24.94 -15.87
C LEU A 403 -2.16 23.72 -15.37
N PRO A 404 -3.27 23.28 -16.00
CA PRO A 404 -3.98 22.08 -15.56
C PRO A 404 -3.15 20.78 -15.64
N GLU A 405 -2.13 20.72 -16.49
CA GLU A 405 -1.19 19.59 -16.60
C GLU A 405 -0.21 19.55 -15.42
N TYR A 406 0.22 20.71 -14.92
CA TYR A 406 1.29 20.83 -13.92
C TYR A 406 0.83 21.25 -12.51
N GLN A 407 -0.40 21.76 -12.35
CA GLN A 407 -0.87 22.30 -11.07
C GLN A 407 -0.79 21.29 -9.92
N TRP A 408 -1.09 20.01 -10.18
CA TRP A 408 -1.01 18.95 -9.17
C TRP A 408 0.44 18.56 -8.86
N ILE A 409 1.33 18.59 -9.86
CA ILE A 409 2.76 18.39 -9.66
C ILE A 409 3.29 19.42 -8.68
N ILE A 410 3.12 20.70 -9.03
CA ILE A 410 3.65 21.84 -8.26
C ILE A 410 3.03 21.87 -6.86
N HIS A 411 1.70 21.91 -6.78
CA HIS A 411 1.03 22.18 -5.51
C HIS A 411 0.87 20.93 -4.63
N LYS A 412 0.40 19.82 -5.21
CA LYS A 412 -0.06 18.66 -4.45
C LYS A 412 1.04 17.62 -4.23
N TYR A 413 1.89 17.39 -5.21
CA TYR A 413 2.90 16.34 -5.15
C TYR A 413 4.25 16.86 -4.67
N GLU A 414 4.68 18.05 -5.10
CA GLU A 414 5.97 18.64 -4.71
C GLU A 414 5.82 19.67 -3.58
N GLY A 415 4.59 20.09 -3.27
CA GLY A 415 4.27 20.80 -2.03
C GLY A 415 4.52 22.31 -2.06
N HIS A 416 4.63 22.89 -3.25
CA HIS A 416 4.81 24.33 -3.42
C HIS A 416 3.48 25.08 -3.34
N LYS A 417 3.56 26.34 -2.94
CA LYS A 417 2.40 27.24 -3.01
C LYS A 417 2.21 27.69 -4.45
N LEU A 418 1.04 27.49 -5.03
CA LEU A 418 0.71 27.88 -6.41
C LEU A 418 -0.48 28.84 -6.43
N GLU A 419 -0.31 30.02 -7.00
CA GLU A 419 -1.36 31.02 -7.17
C GLU A 419 -1.40 31.55 -8.60
N ASN A 420 -2.60 31.73 -9.15
CA ASN A 420 -2.81 32.40 -10.44
C ASN A 420 -3.57 33.71 -10.20
N LYS A 421 -2.89 34.85 -10.31
CA LYS A 421 -3.45 36.19 -10.12
C LYS A 421 -3.52 36.90 -11.46
N ASN A 422 -4.73 37.00 -12.02
CA ASN A 422 -4.98 37.70 -13.29
C ASN A 422 -4.10 37.20 -14.46
N GLY A 423 -3.83 35.90 -14.54
CA GLY A 423 -3.00 35.30 -15.60
C GLY A 423 -1.50 35.27 -15.30
N LYS A 424 -1.06 35.89 -14.21
CA LYS A 424 0.31 35.77 -13.69
C LYS A 424 0.39 34.63 -12.68
N ILE A 425 1.39 33.77 -12.85
CA ILE A 425 1.57 32.56 -12.06
C ILE A 425 2.64 32.83 -11.02
N PHE A 426 2.33 32.49 -9.76
CA PHE A 426 3.22 32.64 -8.62
C PHE A 426 3.47 31.26 -8.02
N ILE A 427 4.75 30.92 -7.83
CA ILE A 427 5.19 29.71 -7.13
C ILE A 427 6.01 30.18 -5.92
N ASP A 428 5.60 29.78 -4.72
CA ASP A 428 6.18 30.24 -3.44
C ASP A 428 6.33 31.77 -3.38
N ASP A 429 5.23 32.46 -3.69
CA ASP A 429 5.09 33.92 -3.68
C ASP A 429 5.99 34.67 -4.69
N LYS A 430 6.64 33.95 -5.62
CA LYS A 430 7.45 34.54 -6.71
C LYS A 430 6.76 34.37 -8.05
N GLU A 431 6.60 35.47 -8.80
CA GLU A 431 6.10 35.44 -10.18
C GLU A 431 7.08 34.64 -11.05
N THR A 432 6.59 33.61 -11.74
CA THR A 432 7.42 32.77 -12.62
C THR A 432 6.56 32.17 -13.74
N ASN A 433 7.20 31.93 -14.88
CA ASN A 433 6.64 31.18 -16.00
C ASN A 433 7.38 29.84 -16.21
N GLN A 434 8.22 29.44 -15.26
CA GLN A 434 8.99 28.21 -15.32
C GLN A 434 8.94 27.47 -13.99
N TYR A 435 9.02 26.15 -14.10
CA TYR A 435 9.10 25.27 -12.95
C TYR A 435 10.05 24.11 -13.23
N LYS A 436 10.84 23.72 -12.22
CA LYS A 436 11.75 22.59 -12.31
C LYS A 436 11.13 21.42 -11.57
N ILE A 437 10.90 20.32 -12.29
CA ILE A 437 10.33 19.09 -11.73
C ILE A 437 11.30 18.48 -10.70
N GLU A 438 10.82 18.13 -9.51
CA GLU A 438 11.64 17.67 -8.38
C GLU A 438 11.70 16.15 -8.23
N GLN A 439 10.74 15.41 -8.79
CA GLN A 439 10.69 13.95 -8.76
C GLN A 439 10.25 13.32 -10.09
N ASP A 440 10.42 12.00 -10.21
CA ASP A 440 9.98 11.25 -11.38
C ASP A 440 8.48 10.93 -11.31
N TYR A 441 7.86 10.88 -12.49
CA TYR A 441 6.43 10.63 -12.67
C TYR A 441 6.19 9.47 -13.64
N PHE A 442 5.08 8.76 -13.42
CA PHE A 442 4.71 7.58 -14.17
C PHE A 442 3.28 7.69 -14.68
N PHE A 443 2.99 7.04 -15.81
CA PHE A 443 1.65 6.90 -16.34
C PHE A 443 1.20 5.45 -16.18
N MET A 444 0.21 5.26 -15.30
CA MET A 444 -0.28 3.95 -14.89
C MET A 444 -1.65 3.70 -15.54
N MET A 445 -1.85 2.55 -16.17
CA MET A 445 -3.11 2.16 -16.81
C MET A 445 -3.56 0.77 -16.37
N GLY A 446 -4.87 0.55 -16.37
CA GLY A 446 -5.44 -0.78 -16.15
C GLY A 446 -5.31 -1.64 -17.40
N ASP A 447 -5.21 -2.95 -17.22
CA ASP A 447 -5.29 -3.89 -18.35
C ASP A 447 -6.74 -3.94 -18.88
N ASN A 448 -7.74 -3.77 -18.02
CA ASN A 448 -9.13 -3.57 -18.43
C ASN A 448 -9.38 -2.09 -18.74
N ARG A 449 -9.12 -1.69 -19.99
CA ARG A 449 -8.98 -0.27 -20.38
C ARG A 449 -10.28 0.49 -20.20
N ASP A 450 -11.41 -0.10 -20.52
CA ASP A 450 -12.69 0.61 -20.50
C ASP A 450 -13.40 0.51 -19.14
N ALA A 451 -12.87 -0.29 -18.21
CA ALA A 451 -13.33 -0.39 -16.82
C ALA A 451 -12.21 -0.05 -15.81
N SER A 452 -11.37 0.94 -16.14
CA SER A 452 -10.24 1.35 -15.31
C SER A 452 -10.21 2.86 -15.08
N LEU A 453 -10.39 3.26 -13.81
CA LEU A 453 -10.01 4.59 -13.35
C LEU A 453 -8.49 4.64 -13.18
N ASP A 454 -7.81 5.23 -14.16
CA ASP A 454 -6.34 5.27 -14.27
C ASP A 454 -5.78 6.66 -14.60
N ALA A 455 -4.50 6.74 -14.99
CA ALA A 455 -3.80 8.01 -15.20
C ALA A 455 -4.42 8.89 -16.29
N ARG A 456 -5.27 8.34 -17.18
CA ARG A 456 -6.10 9.14 -18.09
C ARG A 456 -7.04 10.08 -17.35
N PHE A 457 -7.42 9.77 -16.11
CA PHE A 457 -8.36 10.54 -15.29
C PHE A 457 -7.67 11.26 -14.13
N PHE A 458 -6.86 10.55 -13.34
CA PHE A 458 -6.22 11.14 -12.16
C PHE A 458 -4.83 11.74 -12.42
N GLY A 459 -4.33 11.64 -13.66
CA GLY A 459 -3.03 12.15 -14.07
C GLY A 459 -1.84 11.33 -13.60
N PHE A 460 -0.69 11.98 -13.53
CA PHE A 460 0.59 11.32 -13.27
C PHE A 460 0.69 10.76 -11.85
N VAL A 461 1.36 9.61 -11.72
CA VAL A 461 1.70 9.01 -10.42
C VAL A 461 3.12 9.42 -10.05
N PRO A 462 3.32 10.21 -8.99
CA PRO A 462 4.67 10.56 -8.51
C PRO A 462 5.39 9.35 -7.89
N GLU A 463 6.72 9.30 -8.02
CA GLU A 463 7.59 8.26 -7.44
C GLU A 463 7.33 8.03 -5.93
N GLN A 464 7.09 9.10 -5.17
CA GLN A 464 6.85 8.97 -3.73
C GLN A 464 5.57 8.20 -3.37
N TYR A 465 4.63 8.02 -4.31
CA TYR A 465 3.37 7.28 -4.10
C TYR A 465 3.53 5.79 -4.40
N ILE A 466 4.60 5.37 -5.06
CA ILE A 466 4.87 3.96 -5.35
C ILE A 466 5.08 3.18 -4.05
N VAL A 467 4.39 2.05 -3.88
CA VAL A 467 4.56 1.17 -2.72
C VAL A 467 5.53 0.04 -3.04
N GLY A 468 5.35 -0.65 -4.16
CA GLY A 468 6.17 -1.80 -4.50
C GLY A 468 5.66 -2.64 -5.68
N LYS A 469 6.33 -3.78 -5.92
CA LYS A 469 6.07 -4.72 -7.01
C LYS A 469 5.27 -5.92 -6.49
N PRO A 470 4.08 -6.25 -7.02
CA PRO A 470 3.39 -7.49 -6.70
C PRO A 470 4.28 -8.70 -7.02
N MET A 471 4.45 -9.59 -6.05
CA MET A 471 5.29 -10.79 -6.17
C MET A 471 4.47 -12.00 -6.57
N PHE A 472 3.36 -12.25 -5.87
CA PHE A 472 2.48 -13.39 -6.11
C PHE A 472 1.12 -13.20 -5.44
N THR A 473 0.13 -13.95 -5.91
CA THR A 473 -1.20 -14.05 -5.29
C THR A 473 -1.18 -15.11 -4.21
N TRP A 474 -1.25 -14.76 -2.92
CA TRP A 474 -1.16 -15.74 -1.83
C TRP A 474 -2.50 -16.38 -1.48
N LEU A 475 -3.60 -15.68 -1.75
CA LEU A 475 -4.96 -16.16 -1.60
C LEU A 475 -5.81 -15.58 -2.73
N SER A 476 -6.80 -16.34 -3.18
CA SER A 476 -7.74 -15.85 -4.19
C SER A 476 -9.14 -16.38 -3.88
N VAL A 477 -10.07 -15.47 -3.63
CA VAL A 477 -11.46 -15.79 -3.24
C VAL A 477 -12.42 -15.00 -4.12
N GLN A 478 -13.07 -15.70 -5.05
CA GLN A 478 -14.20 -15.15 -5.80
C GLN A 478 -15.33 -14.78 -4.82
N GLY A 479 -16.06 -13.70 -5.09
CA GLY A 479 -17.22 -13.32 -4.28
C GLY A 479 -16.89 -12.70 -2.92
N VAL A 480 -15.62 -12.34 -2.66
CA VAL A 480 -15.22 -11.78 -1.36
C VAL A 480 -15.53 -10.28 -1.22
N PHE A 481 -15.59 -9.56 -2.35
CA PHE A 481 -15.85 -8.11 -2.41
C PHE A 481 -17.16 -7.76 -3.12
N ASP A 482 -17.94 -8.75 -3.53
CA ASP A 482 -19.22 -8.60 -4.22
C ASP A 482 -20.25 -9.61 -3.69
N GLU A 483 -21.48 -9.58 -4.22
CA GLU A 483 -22.58 -10.46 -3.80
C GLU A 483 -22.53 -11.87 -4.44
N GLY A 484 -21.47 -12.15 -5.22
CA GLY A 484 -21.29 -13.40 -5.92
C GLY A 484 -20.96 -14.60 -5.01
N PRO A 485 -20.94 -15.82 -5.59
CA PRO A 485 -20.64 -17.02 -4.84
C PRO A 485 -19.20 -17.00 -4.30
N LYS A 486 -19.05 -17.31 -3.01
CA LYS A 486 -17.76 -17.37 -2.34
C LYS A 486 -17.04 -18.67 -2.66
N LYS A 487 -15.97 -18.59 -3.46
CA LYS A 487 -15.18 -19.77 -3.88
C LYS A 487 -13.69 -19.47 -3.88
N ILE A 488 -12.89 -20.33 -3.25
CA ILE A 488 -11.43 -20.25 -3.32
C ILE A 488 -10.97 -20.70 -4.72
N ARG A 489 -10.15 -19.87 -5.38
CA ARG A 489 -9.52 -20.15 -6.68
C ARG A 489 -8.12 -20.73 -6.46
N TRP A 490 -8.06 -22.03 -6.17
CA TRP A 490 -6.82 -22.75 -5.86
C TRP A 490 -5.77 -22.66 -6.97
N ASP A 491 -6.22 -22.62 -8.23
CA ASP A 491 -5.37 -22.49 -9.41
C ASP A 491 -4.61 -21.15 -9.48
N ARG A 492 -4.99 -20.16 -8.66
CA ARG A 492 -4.34 -18.84 -8.59
C ARG A 492 -3.37 -18.69 -7.43
N MET A 493 -3.43 -19.58 -6.44
CA MET A 493 -2.60 -19.46 -5.25
C MET A 493 -1.11 -19.66 -5.56
N PHE A 494 -0.29 -18.81 -4.95
CA PHE A 494 1.15 -18.70 -5.11
C PHE A 494 1.65 -18.51 -6.54
N LYS A 495 0.79 -18.10 -7.48
CA LYS A 495 1.21 -17.72 -8.83
C LYS A 495 1.97 -16.41 -8.81
N ALA A 496 3.18 -16.42 -9.36
CA ALA A 496 3.99 -15.22 -9.46
C ALA A 496 3.27 -14.15 -10.30
N SER A 497 3.34 -12.92 -9.81
CA SER A 497 2.84 -11.73 -10.50
C SER A 497 3.99 -11.06 -11.22
N ASN A 498 3.69 -10.39 -12.34
CA ASN A 498 4.65 -9.55 -13.05
C ASN A 498 5.85 -10.30 -13.67
N THR A 499 5.65 -11.54 -14.15
CA THR A 499 6.67 -12.30 -14.92
C THR A 499 6.55 -12.09 -16.42
N GLY A 500 5.42 -11.57 -16.89
CA GLY A 500 5.12 -11.46 -18.32
C GLY A 500 4.64 -12.76 -18.97
N ASP A 501 4.58 -13.87 -18.22
CA ASP A 501 4.12 -15.16 -18.73
C ASP A 501 2.60 -15.30 -18.59
N THR A 502 1.95 -15.78 -19.66
CA THR A 502 0.53 -16.17 -19.62
C THR A 502 0.29 -17.29 -18.59
N ASN A 503 1.16 -18.30 -18.58
CA ASN A 503 1.12 -19.42 -17.65
C ASN A 503 2.03 -19.17 -16.44
N LYS A 504 1.56 -18.31 -15.53
CA LYS A 504 2.30 -17.94 -14.31
C LYS A 504 2.67 -19.18 -13.47
N THR A 505 3.96 -19.30 -13.18
CA THR A 505 4.51 -20.36 -12.32
C THR A 505 3.98 -20.21 -10.89
N SER A 506 3.50 -21.32 -10.30
CA SER A 506 3.11 -21.35 -8.89
C SER A 506 4.25 -21.83 -8.01
N TYR A 507 4.53 -21.09 -6.93
CA TYR A 507 5.59 -21.35 -5.97
C TYR A 507 5.07 -21.91 -4.64
N TRP A 508 3.89 -22.54 -4.64
CA TRP A 508 3.28 -23.09 -3.42
C TRP A 508 4.18 -24.11 -2.70
N TRP A 509 5.01 -24.86 -3.45
CA TRP A 509 5.97 -25.82 -2.93
C TRP A 509 7.05 -25.16 -2.05
N ILE A 510 7.40 -23.90 -2.31
CA ILE A 510 8.32 -23.14 -1.46
C ILE A 510 7.68 -22.89 -0.10
N ALA A 511 6.39 -22.50 -0.08
CA ALA A 511 5.67 -22.31 1.18
C ALA A 511 5.59 -23.61 1.98
N VAL A 512 5.32 -24.74 1.32
CA VAL A 512 5.32 -26.06 1.96
C VAL A 512 6.71 -26.42 2.49
N LEU A 513 7.77 -26.20 1.71
CA LEU A 513 9.14 -26.45 2.13
C LEU A 513 9.50 -25.61 3.37
N ILE A 514 9.11 -24.33 3.42
CA ILE A 514 9.30 -23.47 4.58
C ILE A 514 8.55 -24.02 5.80
N LEU A 515 7.29 -24.45 5.64
CA LEU A 515 6.51 -25.02 6.75
C LEU A 515 7.09 -26.35 7.23
N VAL A 516 7.54 -27.22 6.33
CA VAL A 516 8.21 -28.49 6.66
C VAL A 516 9.52 -28.23 7.37
N LEU A 517 10.32 -27.27 6.92
CA LEU A 517 11.53 -26.87 7.61
C LEU A 517 11.22 -26.29 8.99
N PHE A 518 10.20 -25.44 9.11
CA PHE A 518 9.84 -24.79 10.38
C PHE A 518 9.31 -25.78 11.42
N PHE A 519 8.32 -26.60 11.07
CA PHE A 519 7.73 -27.58 11.99
C PHE A 519 8.58 -28.85 12.14
N GLY A 520 9.34 -29.21 11.11
CA GLY A 520 10.24 -30.37 11.10
C GLY A 520 11.65 -30.07 11.59
N TRP A 521 11.99 -28.80 11.88
CA TRP A 521 13.36 -28.41 12.25
C TRP A 521 13.92 -29.24 13.39
N ASP A 522 13.13 -29.46 14.46
CA ASP A 522 13.57 -30.24 15.61
C ASP A 522 13.85 -31.71 15.27
N TYR A 523 13.09 -32.27 14.33
CA TYR A 523 13.33 -33.62 13.81
C TYR A 523 14.63 -33.67 12.99
N PHE A 524 14.83 -32.71 12.08
CA PHE A 524 16.05 -32.62 11.27
C PHE A 524 17.29 -32.34 12.13
N ALA A 525 17.21 -31.39 13.06
CA ALA A 525 18.30 -31.00 13.96
C ALA A 525 18.76 -32.17 14.85
N LYS A 526 17.83 -33.01 15.32
CA LYS A 526 18.16 -34.26 16.03
C LYS A 526 18.90 -35.26 15.15
N MET A 527 18.51 -35.36 13.87
CA MET A 527 19.16 -36.23 12.89
C MET A 527 20.62 -35.81 12.62
N PHE A 528 20.89 -34.50 12.56
CA PHE A 528 22.25 -33.96 12.40
C PHE A 528 23.10 -34.05 13.68
N LYS A 529 22.48 -34.00 14.87
CA LYS A 529 23.19 -34.24 16.14
C LYS A 529 23.61 -35.70 16.31
N LYS A 530 22.76 -36.66 15.96
CA LYS A 530 23.10 -38.10 16.02
C LYS A 530 24.34 -38.45 15.19
N LYS A 531 24.48 -37.86 13.99
CA LYS A 531 25.66 -38.07 13.14
C LYS A 531 26.99 -37.55 13.71
N LYS A 532 26.96 -36.66 14.72
CA LYS A 532 28.18 -36.17 15.41
C LYS A 532 28.56 -36.98 16.65
N GLU A 533 27.70 -37.90 17.09
CA GLU A 533 28.00 -38.81 18.20
C GLU A 533 28.51 -40.17 17.69
N ASP A 534 28.35 -40.45 16.39
CA ASP A 534 28.77 -41.69 15.72
C ASP A 534 30.09 -41.56 14.91
N GLU A 535 30.73 -40.38 14.90
CA GLU A 535 32.12 -40.10 14.44
C GLU A 535 32.99 -39.74 15.64
#